data_AF-A0A2R6IKJ0-F1
#
_entry.id   AF-A0A2R6IKJ0-F1
#
_cell.length_a   1.000
_cell.length_b   1.000
_cell.length_c   1.000
_cell.angle_alpha   90.00
_cell.angle_beta   90.00
_cell.angle_gamma   90.00
#
_symmetry.space_group_name_H-M   'P 1'
#
loop_
_entity.id
_entity.type
_entity.pdbx_description
1 polymer ?
#
loop_
_entity_poly.entity_id
_entity_poly.type
_entity_poly.pdbx_seq_one_letter_code
_entity_poly.pdbx_strand_id
1 'polypeptide(L)' 'RFMARGSEHSAALAEACAEACEACAEECSTHDANHCQVCADVLGECAESCRQMASA' A
#
# COMPACT_ATOMS: atom_id res chain seq x y z
N ARG A 1 -3.56 8.45 9.59
CA ARG A 1 -3.66 9.09 10.95
C ARG A 1 -2.30 9.42 11.57
N PHE A 2 -1.31 8.51 11.52
CA PHE A 2 0.04 8.76 12.04
C PHE A 2 0.83 9.69 11.12
N MET A 3 0.82 9.39 9.81
CA MET A 3 1.44 10.22 8.76
C MET A 3 0.94 11.67 8.80
N ALA A 4 -0.38 11.89 8.79
CA ALA A 4 -0.99 13.23 8.81
C ALA A 4 -0.66 14.10 10.05
N ARG A 5 -0.08 13.52 11.11
CA ARG A 5 0.29 14.23 12.34
C ARG A 5 1.80 14.26 12.58
N GLY A 6 2.62 13.88 11.59
CA GLY A 6 4.08 13.90 11.69
C GLY A 6 4.62 12.99 12.81
N SER A 7 4.00 11.83 13.03
CA SER A 7 4.49 10.90 14.06
C SER A 7 5.85 10.31 13.68
N GLU A 8 6.72 10.09 14.67
CA GLU A 8 8.00 9.37 14.49
C GLU A 8 7.81 7.93 13.97
N HIS A 9 6.62 7.35 14.14
CA HIS A 9 6.28 6.02 13.62
C HIS A 9 5.79 6.02 12.17
N SER A 10 5.72 7.19 11.50
CA SER A 10 5.10 7.30 10.17
C SER A 10 5.84 6.48 9.12
N ALA A 11 7.17 6.51 9.11
CA ALA A 11 7.97 5.75 8.14
C ALA A 11 7.81 4.24 8.33
N ALA A 12 7.92 3.74 9.55
CA ALA A 12 7.76 2.31 9.85
C ALA A 12 6.35 1.78 9.50
N LEU A 13 5.32 2.58 9.75
CA LEU A 13 3.95 2.22 9.35
C LEU A 13 3.73 2.30 7.85
N ALA A 14 4.37 3.26 7.17
CA ALA A 14 4.31 3.37 5.71
C ALA A 14 4.97 2.14 5.05
N GLU A 15 6.13 1.70 5.55
CA GLU A 15 6.83 0.51 5.05
C GLU A 15 5.96 -0.75 5.19
N ALA A 16 5.45 -1.02 6.39
CA ALA A 16 4.58 -2.18 6.63
C ALA A 16 3.30 -2.14 5.78
N CYS A 17 2.75 -0.94 5.55
CA CYS A 17 1.59 -0.76 4.68
C CYS A 17 1.94 -1.05 3.21
N ALA A 18 3.10 -0.59 2.73
CA ALA A 18 3.56 -0.85 1.37
C ALA A 18 3.70 -2.36 1.12
N GLU A 19 4.39 -3.07 2.01
CA GLU A 19 4.57 -4.53 1.93
C GLU A 19 3.23 -5.27 1.88
N ALA A 20 2.28 -4.90 2.76
CA ALA A 20 0.96 -5.52 2.77
C ALA A 20 0.15 -5.21 1.50
N CYS A 21 0.25 -4.00 0.98
CA CYS A 21 -0.43 -3.61 -0.26
C CYS A 21 0.14 -4.35 -1.47
N GLU A 22 1.46 -4.48 -1.58
CA GLU A 22 2.13 -5.22 -2.65
C GLU A 22 1.74 -6.70 -2.65
N ALA A 23 1.83 -7.36 -1.50
CA ALA A 23 1.45 -8.77 -1.37
C ALA A 23 -0.03 -9.00 -1.71
N CYS A 24 -0.92 -8.09 -1.27
CA CYS A 24 -2.34 -8.20 -1.57
C CYS A 24 -2.67 -7.88 -3.04
N ALA A 25 -1.96 -6.92 -3.66
CA ALA A 25 -2.12 -6.61 -5.07
C ALA A 25 -1.66 -7.76 -5.96
N GLU A 26 -0.52 -8.38 -5.62
CA GLU A 26 0.01 -9.55 -6.33
C GLU A 26 -1.02 -10.70 -6.32
N GLU A 27 -1.53 -11.08 -5.15
CA GLU A 27 -2.56 -12.12 -5.03
C GLU A 27 -3.84 -11.75 -5.81
N CYS A 28 -4.36 -10.53 -5.62
CA CYS A 28 -5.60 -10.09 -6.28
C CYS A 28 -5.49 -10.07 -7.80
N SER A 29 -4.30 -9.76 -8.34
CA SER A 29 -4.06 -9.74 -9.79
C SER A 29 -4.24 -11.11 -10.45
N THR A 30 -4.13 -12.21 -9.67
CA THR A 30 -4.30 -13.59 -10.16
C THR A 30 -5.77 -14.00 -10.37
N HIS A 31 -6.73 -13.18 -9.93
CA HIS A 31 -8.15 -13.50 -9.98
C HIS A 31 -8.90 -12.69 -11.05
N ASP A 32 -9.67 -13.34 -11.91
CA ASP A 32 -10.44 -12.68 -12.99
C ASP A 32 -11.65 -11.86 -12.51
N ALA A 33 -11.95 -11.87 -11.21
CA ALA A 33 -13.10 -11.14 -10.68
C ALA A 33 -12.85 -9.62 -10.76
N ASN A 34 -13.85 -8.86 -11.24
CA ASN A 34 -13.73 -7.42 -11.43
C ASN A 34 -13.28 -6.67 -10.15
N HIS A 35 -13.80 -7.06 -8.99
CA HIS A 35 -13.39 -6.43 -7.72
C HIS A 35 -11.94 -6.74 -7.33
N CYS A 36 -11.40 -7.90 -7.71
CA CYS A 36 -10.01 -8.24 -7.47
C CYS A 36 -9.08 -7.41 -8.36
N GLN A 37 -9.42 -7.21 -9.63
CA GLN A 37 -8.66 -6.35 -10.54
C GLN A 37 -8.62 -4.90 -10.03
N VAL A 38 -9.78 -4.35 -9.65
CA VAL A 38 -9.85 -3.00 -9.05
C VAL A 38 -9.04 -2.93 -7.75
N CYS A 39 -9.06 -3.99 -6.92
CA CYS A 39 -8.28 -4.03 -5.69
C CYS A 39 -6.78 -4.01 -5.98
N ALA A 40 -6.30 -4.78 -6.97
CA ALA A 40 -4.89 -4.82 -7.35
C ALA A 40 -4.39 -3.44 -7.83
N ASP A 41 -5.18 -2.75 -8.67
CA ASP A 41 -4.84 -1.42 -9.16
C ASP A 41 -4.71 -0.40 -8.01
N VAL A 42 -5.73 -0.31 -7.15
CA VAL A 42 -5.77 0.63 -6.02
C VAL A 42 -4.65 0.36 -5.01
N LEU A 43 -4.37 -0.92 -4.73
CA LEU A 43 -3.30 -1.29 -3.80
C LEU A 43 -1.91 -1.02 -4.38
N GLY A 44 -1.73 -1.11 -5.71
CA GLY A 44 -0.50 -0.68 -6.38
C GLY A 44 -0.22 0.80 -6.16
N GLU A 45 -1.21 1.66 -6.39
CA GLU A 45 -1.10 3.11 -6.14
C GLU A 45 -0.84 3.43 -4.65
N CYS A 46 -1.49 2.68 -3.75
CA CYS A 46 -1.31 2.82 -2.31
C CYS A 46 0.11 2.42 -1.88
N ALA A 47 0.63 1.30 -2.40
CA ALA A 47 1.98 0.84 -2.11
C ALA A 47 3.03 1.87 -2.55
N GLU A 48 2.91 2.41 -3.77
CA GLU A 48 3.82 3.43 -4.28
C GLU A 48 3.83 4.68 -3.38
N SER A 49 2.64 5.17 -3.03
CA SER A 49 2.50 6.32 -2.11
C SER A 49 3.14 6.02 -0.75
N CYS A 50 2.97 4.81 -0.22
CA CYS A 50 3.57 4.39 1.04
C CYS A 50 5.10 4.29 0.96
N ARG A 51 5.68 3.79 -0.14
CA ARG A 51 7.14 3.77 -0.38
C ARG A 51 7.74 5.19 -0.40
N GLN A 52 7.06 6.12 -1.08
CA GLN A 52 7.48 7.52 -1.10
C GLN A 52 7.45 8.14 0.30
N MET A 53 6.42 7.84 1.10
CA MET A 53 6.35 8.31 2.50
C MET A 53 7.37 7.66 3.44
N ALA A 54 7.72 6.40 3.21
CA ALA A 54 8.70 5.69 4.04
C ALA A 54 10.13 6.20 3.84
N SER A 55 10.40 6.78 2.66
CA SER A 55 11.71 7.31 2.26
C SER A 55 11.86 8.84 2.34
N ALA A 56 10.79 9.55 2.75
CA ALA A 56 10.74 11.00 2.96
C ALA A 56 11.23 11.40 4.35
#